data_AF-A0A960MIW3-F1
#
_entry.id   AF-A0A960MIW3-F1
#
_cell.length_a   1.000
_cell.length_b   1.000
_cell.length_c   1.000
_cell.angle_alpha   90.00
_cell.angle_beta   90.00
_cell.angle_gamma   90.00
#
_symmetry.space_group_name_H-M   'P 1'
#
loop_
_entity.id
_entity.type
_entity.pdbx_description
1 polymer ?
#
loop_
_entity_poly.entity_id
_entity_poly.type
_entity_poly.pdbx_seq_one_letter_code
_entity_poly.pdbx_strand_id
1 'polypeptide(L)'
;TIKIEPGDERAVTPQAQQQAIKVLQRRLDSLGTSDVSISPQGEDRIFLQIPGVGEEKRKDIENTLAKVAKLDFSLTHQNRFLAQQVVAGSHVEPGWKALPYAPEADKDGNPMPSRGYELVKIKPDMPGKHVTSASAFFGPEGESISVSFDSEGSNIMAALTQGNVNRQLAIIMDNEILSAPNINEPFSSGCLIT
;
A
#
# COMPACT_ATOMS: atom_id res chain seq x y z
N THR A 1 -3.11 7.16 20.99
CA THR A 1 -4.41 7.30 20.31
C THR A 1 -4.16 7.35 18.83
N ILE A 2 -4.91 6.58 18.03
CA ILE A 2 -4.78 6.57 16.57
C ILE A 2 -5.83 7.53 16.01
N LYS A 3 -5.40 8.49 15.19
CA LYS A 3 -6.30 9.40 14.47
C LYS A 3 -6.61 8.80 13.11
N ILE A 4 -7.88 8.74 12.73
CA ILE A 4 -8.31 8.28 11.42
C ILE A 4 -8.21 9.48 10.48
N GLU A 5 -7.31 9.40 9.51
CA GLU A 5 -7.26 10.37 8.43
C GLU A 5 -8.26 9.93 7.34
N PRO A 6 -9.17 10.81 6.90
CA PRO A 6 -10.01 10.51 5.74
C PRO A 6 -9.13 10.40 4.49
N GLY A 7 -9.20 9.26 3.79
CA GLY A 7 -8.67 9.18 2.42
C GLY A 7 -9.49 10.06 1.47
N ASP A 8 -8.91 10.43 0.33
CA ASP A 8 -9.46 11.39 -0.63
C ASP A 8 -11.00 11.36 -0.72
N GLU A 9 -11.60 12.46 -0.26
CA GLU A 9 -13.00 12.85 -0.38
C GLU A 9 -14.10 12.03 0.34
N ARG A 10 -13.81 11.29 1.41
CA ARG A 10 -14.88 10.66 2.23
C ARG A 10 -14.84 11.05 3.69
N ALA A 11 -15.97 11.62 4.16
CA ALA A 11 -16.22 11.83 5.58
C ALA A 11 -16.12 10.50 6.35
N VAL A 12 -15.50 10.54 7.53
CA VAL A 12 -15.39 9.38 8.41
C VAL A 12 -16.80 9.03 8.91
N THR A 13 -17.35 7.92 8.44
CA THR A 13 -18.66 7.43 8.88
C THR A 13 -18.50 6.46 10.06
N PRO A 14 -19.52 6.32 10.93
CA PRO A 14 -19.49 5.31 12.01
C PRO A 14 -19.26 3.88 11.49
N GLN A 15 -19.73 3.59 10.27
CA GLN A 15 -19.50 2.32 9.59
C GLN A 15 -18.04 2.15 9.16
N ALA A 16 -17.42 3.20 8.62
CA ALA A 16 -16.00 3.21 8.29
C ALA A 16 -15.13 3.08 9.55
N GLN A 17 -15.52 3.73 10.64
CA GLN A 17 -14.86 3.62 11.95
C GLN A 17 -14.94 2.19 12.50
N GLN A 18 -16.12 1.55 12.47
CA GLN A 18 -16.27 0.15 12.87
C GLN A 18 -15.48 -0.82 12.00
N GLN A 19 -15.43 -0.57 10.69
CA GLN A 19 -14.63 -1.37 9.77
C GLN A 19 -13.12 -1.22 10.07
N ALA A 20 -12.66 0.00 10.36
CA ALA A 20 -11.29 0.26 10.80
C ALA A 20 -10.97 -0.48 12.10
N ILE A 21 -11.86 -0.46 13.09
CA ILE A 21 -11.70 -1.23 14.35
C ILE A 21 -11.54 -2.73 14.07
N LYS A 22 -12.38 -3.33 13.22
CA LYS A 22 -12.27 -4.75 12.85
C LYS A 22 -10.94 -5.09 12.18
N VAL A 23 -10.44 -4.20 11.33
CA VAL A 23 -9.14 -4.37 10.66
C VAL A 23 -8.00 -4.28 11.66
N LEU A 24 -8.02 -3.28 12.56
CA LEU A 24 -7.03 -3.13 13.63
C LEU A 24 -7.02 -4.34 14.56
N GLN A 25 -8.19 -4.86 14.92
CA GLN A 25 -8.31 -6.02 15.81
C GLN A 25 -7.68 -7.27 15.20
N ARG A 26 -8.01 -7.60 13.94
CA ARG A 26 -7.37 -8.72 13.22
C ARG A 26 -5.85 -8.60 13.14
N ARG A 27 -5.32 -7.38 13.01
CA ARG A 27 -3.87 -7.13 12.95
C ARG A 27 -3.20 -7.37 14.30
N LEU A 28 -3.82 -6.93 15.38
CA LEU A 28 -3.30 -7.12 16.74
C LEU A 28 -3.33 -8.60 17.15
N ASP A 29 -4.38 -9.33 16.74
CA ASP A 29 -4.48 -10.78 16.92
C ASP A 29 -3.33 -11.50 16.21
N SER A 30 -2.99 -11.08 14.98
CA SER A 30 -1.87 -11.63 14.20
C SER A 30 -0.49 -11.37 14.81
N LEU A 31 -0.37 -10.37 15.69
CA LEU A 31 0.88 -10.05 16.41
C LEU A 31 0.98 -10.78 17.75
N GLY A 32 0.05 -11.70 18.06
CA GLY A 32 0.04 -12.48 19.30
C GLY A 32 -0.32 -11.65 20.54
N THR A 33 -1.01 -10.53 20.37
CA THR A 33 -1.34 -9.61 21.47
C THR A 33 -2.83 -9.77 21.83
N SER A 34 -3.16 -10.81 22.59
CA SER A 34 -4.54 -11.25 22.84
C SER A 34 -5.36 -10.34 23.78
N ASP A 35 -4.72 -9.42 24.50
CA ASP A 35 -5.34 -8.63 25.57
C ASP A 35 -5.50 -7.13 25.22
N VAL A 36 -5.63 -6.80 23.92
CA VAL A 36 -5.74 -5.40 23.48
C VAL A 36 -7.19 -4.92 23.47
N SER A 37 -7.44 -3.77 24.11
CA SER A 37 -8.74 -3.10 24.05
C SER A 37 -8.75 -2.02 22.98
N ILE A 38 -9.72 -2.10 22.07
CA ILE A 38 -9.92 -1.13 20.98
C ILE A 38 -11.31 -0.50 21.16
N SER A 39 -11.38 0.82 21.21
CA SER A 39 -12.65 1.54 21.31
C SER A 39 -12.65 2.80 20.44
N PRO A 40 -13.82 3.19 19.89
CA PRO A 40 -13.95 4.48 19.21
C PRO A 40 -13.78 5.62 20.23
N GLN A 41 -13.10 6.69 19.82
CA GLN A 41 -12.91 7.91 20.59
C GLN A 41 -13.40 9.09 19.77
N GLY A 42 -14.63 9.54 20.00
CA GLY A 42 -15.25 10.57 19.17
C GLY A 42 -15.57 10.08 17.75
N GLU A 43 -15.65 11.02 16.80
CA GLU A 43 -16.12 10.74 15.43
C GLU A 43 -15.02 10.21 14.50
N ASP A 44 -13.75 10.55 14.75
CA ASP A 44 -12.62 10.30 13.86
C ASP A 44 -11.40 9.64 14.53
N ARG A 45 -11.50 9.19 15.79
CA ARG A 45 -10.36 8.58 16.49
C ARG A 45 -10.69 7.21 17.03
N ILE A 46 -9.63 6.42 17.23
CA ILE A 46 -9.67 5.11 17.88
C ILE A 46 -8.70 5.13 19.05
N PHE A 47 -9.21 4.80 20.22
CA PHE A 47 -8.43 4.56 21.42
C PHE A 47 -7.99 3.10 21.44
N LEU A 48 -6.68 2.91 21.65
CA LEU A 48 -6.06 1.60 21.71
C LEU A 48 -5.33 1.48 23.04
N GLN A 49 -5.65 0.45 23.82
CA GLN A 49 -5.01 0.16 25.09
C GLN A 49 -4.38 -1.23 25.05
N ILE A 50 -3.05 -1.26 25.17
CA ILE A 50 -2.25 -2.47 25.14
C ILE A 50 -1.63 -2.65 26.54
N PRO A 51 -2.05 -3.65 27.33
CA PRO A 51 -1.48 -3.89 28.65
C PRO A 51 -0.04 -4.43 28.57
N GLY A 52 0.83 -3.97 29.47
CA GLY A 52 2.16 -4.58 29.65
C GLY A 52 3.20 -4.36 28.55
N VAL A 53 2.98 -3.46 27.58
CA VAL A 53 3.98 -3.14 26.54
C VAL A 53 4.94 -2.03 26.98
N GLY A 54 6.23 -2.33 26.91
CA GLY A 54 7.29 -1.33 27.00
C GLY A 54 7.25 -0.34 25.83
N GLU A 55 7.95 0.79 25.97
CA GLU A 55 8.07 1.85 24.94
C GLU A 55 8.43 1.30 23.55
N GLU A 56 9.38 0.36 23.48
CA GLU A 56 9.88 -0.24 22.24
C GLU A 56 8.80 -1.06 21.52
N LYS A 57 8.19 -2.03 22.21
CA LYS A 57 7.07 -2.83 21.67
C LYS A 57 5.88 -1.97 21.25
N ARG A 58 5.61 -0.87 21.95
CA ARG A 58 4.56 0.07 21.58
C ARG A 58 4.87 0.75 20.26
N LYS A 59 6.10 1.22 20.06
CA LYS A 59 6.56 1.80 18.80
C LYS A 59 6.52 0.80 17.66
N ASP A 60 6.90 -0.45 17.89
CA ASP A 60 6.81 -1.49 16.85
C ASP A 60 5.36 -1.76 16.42
N ILE A 61 4.45 -1.85 17.39
CA ILE A 61 3.01 -2.04 17.12
C ILE A 61 2.43 -0.80 16.43
N GLU A 62 2.78 0.41 16.86
CA GLU A 62 2.34 1.66 16.24
C GLU A 62 2.85 1.76 14.79
N ASN A 63 4.14 1.48 14.57
CA ASN A 63 4.76 1.43 13.24
C ASN A 63 4.09 0.37 12.37
N THR A 64 3.81 -0.81 12.90
CA THR A 64 3.17 -1.91 12.15
C THR A 64 1.71 -1.60 11.82
N LEU A 65 0.96 -1.03 12.77
CA LEU A 65 -0.44 -0.66 12.57
C LEU A 65 -0.59 0.52 11.61
N ALA A 66 0.34 1.48 11.66
CA ALA A 66 0.43 2.60 10.73
C ALA A 66 0.93 2.17 9.33
N LYS A 67 1.83 1.16 9.24
CA LYS A 67 2.49 0.74 7.99
C LYS A 67 1.71 -0.19 7.08
N VAL A 68 0.54 -0.71 7.46
CA VAL A 68 -0.29 -1.40 6.46
C VAL A 68 -1.08 -0.34 5.68
N ALA A 69 -0.33 0.36 4.85
CA ALA A 69 -0.83 1.12 3.73
C ALA A 69 -1.70 0.23 2.85
N LYS A 70 -2.79 0.79 2.32
CA LYS A 70 -3.55 0.12 1.26
C LYS A 70 -2.70 0.16 0.01
N LEU A 71 -2.02 -0.96 -0.28
CA LEU A 71 -1.24 -1.11 -1.50
C LEU A 71 -2.16 -1.53 -2.64
N ASP A 72 -2.34 -0.67 -3.62
CA ASP A 72 -2.99 -1.02 -4.88
C ASP A 72 -1.96 -1.45 -5.92
N PHE A 73 -2.33 -2.38 -6.78
CA PHE A 73 -1.46 -2.90 -7.83
C PHE A 73 -2.13 -2.70 -9.19
N SER A 74 -1.40 -2.11 -10.13
CA SER A 74 -1.89 -1.85 -11.48
C SER A 74 -0.79 -2.05 -12.49
N LEU A 75 -1.11 -2.65 -13.62
CA LEU A 75 -0.19 -2.61 -14.76
C LEU A 75 -0.01 -1.17 -15.22
N THR A 76 1.21 -0.83 -15.65
CA THR A 76 1.48 0.46 -16.26
C THR A 76 1.07 0.48 -17.72
N HIS A 77 0.91 1.69 -18.25
CA HIS A 77 0.68 1.90 -19.67
C HIS A 77 1.96 1.60 -20.46
N GLN A 78 1.82 0.96 -21.62
CA GLN A 78 2.99 0.59 -22.43
C GLN A 78 3.67 1.81 -23.07
N ASN A 79 2.90 2.86 -23.36
CA ASN A 79 3.43 4.12 -23.85
C ASN A 79 3.70 5.08 -22.69
N ARG A 80 4.96 5.13 -22.24
CA ARG A 80 5.40 5.99 -21.12
C ARG A 80 5.45 7.48 -21.46
N PHE A 81 5.46 7.84 -22.75
CA PHE A 81 5.49 9.25 -23.17
C PHE A 81 4.17 10.00 -22.89
N LEU A 82 3.08 9.26 -22.69
CA LEU A 82 1.77 9.85 -22.42
C LEU A 82 1.66 10.40 -21.00
N ALA A 83 2.43 9.89 -20.03
CA ALA A 83 2.35 10.32 -18.64
C ALA A 83 2.56 11.84 -18.49
N GLN A 84 3.60 12.39 -19.14
CA GLN A 84 3.87 13.82 -19.12
C GLN A 84 2.77 14.65 -19.79
N GLN A 85 2.17 14.15 -20.88
CA GLN A 85 1.09 14.84 -21.59
C GLN A 85 -0.19 14.88 -20.76
N VAL A 86 -0.49 13.78 -20.06
CA VAL A 86 -1.63 13.71 -19.12
C VAL A 86 -1.44 14.67 -17.96
N VAL A 87 -0.24 14.72 -17.36
CA VAL A 87 0.07 15.67 -16.28
C VAL A 87 -0.01 17.12 -16.77
N ALA A 88 0.46 17.40 -17.98
CA ALA A 88 0.40 18.74 -18.58
C ALA A 88 -1.03 19.14 -19.02
N GLY A 89 -2.01 18.24 -18.94
CA GLY A 89 -3.38 18.46 -19.39
C GLY A 89 -3.53 18.56 -20.92
N SER A 90 -2.49 18.19 -21.68
CA SER A 90 -2.52 18.22 -23.15
C SER A 90 -3.07 16.92 -23.76
N HIS A 91 -3.23 15.87 -22.95
CA HIS A 91 -3.81 14.59 -23.34
C HIS A 91 -4.68 14.03 -22.21
N VAL A 92 -5.73 13.28 -22.56
CA VAL A 92 -6.50 12.48 -21.62
C VAL A 92 -6.49 11.05 -22.12
N GLU A 93 -5.98 10.12 -21.31
CA GLU A 93 -5.92 8.70 -21.65
C GLU A 93 -7.07 7.96 -20.94
N PRO A 94 -8.13 7.51 -21.65
CA PRO A 94 -9.34 6.98 -21.01
C PRO A 94 -9.07 5.74 -20.15
N GLY A 95 -9.46 5.79 -18.88
CA GLY A 95 -9.26 4.69 -17.93
C GLY A 95 -7.90 4.69 -17.23
N TRP A 96 -7.06 5.68 -17.53
CA TRP A 96 -5.72 5.84 -16.96
C TRP A 96 -5.59 7.16 -16.21
N LYS A 97 -4.71 7.17 -15.21
CA LYS A 97 -4.30 8.36 -14.48
C LYS A 97 -2.78 8.39 -14.36
N ALA A 98 -2.20 9.58 -14.37
CA ALA A 98 -0.79 9.76 -14.10
C ALA A 98 -0.59 9.90 -12.59
N LEU A 99 0.28 9.07 -12.01
CA LEU A 99 0.71 9.21 -10.63
C LEU A 99 2.23 9.46 -10.56
N PRO A 100 2.70 10.30 -9.64
CA PRO A 100 4.12 10.48 -9.41
C PRO A 100 4.72 9.27 -8.69
N TYR A 101 6.03 9.07 -8.85
CA TYR A 101 6.79 8.21 -7.94
C TYR A 101 6.97 8.90 -6.59
N ALA A 102 6.92 8.12 -5.51
CA ALA A 102 7.20 8.61 -4.17
C ALA A 102 8.64 9.19 -4.11
N PRO A 103 8.88 10.22 -3.27
CA PRO A 103 10.23 10.76 -3.08
C PRO A 103 11.20 9.68 -2.57
N GLU A 104 12.30 9.52 -3.28
CA GLU A 104 13.39 8.61 -2.88
C GLU A 104 14.54 9.43 -2.27
N ALA A 105 15.29 8.81 -1.37
CA ALA A 105 16.50 9.39 -0.79
C ALA A 105 17.67 8.40 -0.94
N ASP A 106 18.89 8.92 -1.07
CA ASP A 106 20.08 8.09 -1.11
C ASP A 106 20.39 7.48 0.28
N LYS A 107 21.46 6.68 0.34
CA LYS A 107 21.89 6.02 1.59
C LYS A 107 22.27 7.00 2.71
N ASP A 108 22.59 8.24 2.35
CA ASP A 108 22.97 9.31 3.28
C ASP A 108 21.76 10.20 3.63
N GLY A 109 20.57 9.90 3.10
CA GLY A 109 19.32 10.62 3.33
C GLY A 109 19.13 11.86 2.46
N ASN A 110 19.97 12.07 1.44
CA ASN A 110 19.79 13.19 0.51
C ASN A 110 18.67 12.88 -0.49
N PRO A 111 17.81 13.86 -0.84
CA PRO A 111 16.77 13.66 -1.84
C PRO A 111 17.35 13.24 -3.19
N MET A 112 16.80 12.18 -3.77
CA MET A 112 17.11 11.74 -5.14
C MET A 112 16.24 12.49 -6.16
N PRO A 113 16.70 12.60 -7.42
CA PRO A 113 15.87 13.15 -8.49
C PRO A 113 14.57 12.36 -8.63
N SER A 114 13.45 13.07 -8.81
CA SER A 114 12.17 12.42 -9.05
C SER A 114 12.24 11.52 -10.29
N ARG A 115 11.67 10.31 -10.18
CA ARG A 115 11.52 9.38 -11.30
C ARG A 115 10.39 9.78 -12.27
N GLY A 116 9.71 10.90 -12.00
CA GLY A 116 8.65 11.43 -12.83
C GLY A 116 7.30 10.79 -12.54
N TYR A 117 6.53 10.54 -13.60
CA TYR A 117 5.17 10.05 -13.54
C TYR A 117 5.02 8.78 -14.38
N GLU A 118 4.12 7.90 -13.98
CA GLU A 118 3.71 6.74 -14.76
C GLU A 118 2.20 6.73 -14.92
N LEU A 119 1.72 6.16 -16.04
CA LEU A 119 0.30 5.95 -16.23
C LEU A 119 -0.12 4.60 -15.65
N VAL A 120 -1.07 4.65 -14.73
CA VAL A 120 -1.68 3.48 -14.09
C VAL A 120 -3.19 3.52 -14.32
N LYS A 121 -3.85 2.37 -14.20
CA LYS A 121 -5.30 2.31 -14.39
C LYS A 121 -5.99 3.04 -13.24
N ILE A 122 -7.08 3.77 -13.56
CA ILE A 122 -7.93 4.41 -12.54
C ILE A 122 -8.51 3.35 -11.61
N LYS A 123 -8.94 2.21 -12.18
CA LYS A 123 -9.33 1.03 -11.42
C LYS A 123 -8.14 0.09 -11.32
N PRO A 124 -7.58 -0.15 -10.12
CA PRO A 124 -6.44 -1.04 -9.97
C PRO A 124 -6.79 -2.47 -10.38
N ASP A 125 -5.79 -3.17 -10.92
CA ASP A 125 -5.91 -4.56 -11.34
C ASP A 125 -6.06 -5.49 -10.12
N MET A 126 -5.29 -5.23 -9.05
CA MET A 126 -5.46 -5.88 -7.76
C MET A 126 -5.56 -4.81 -6.65
N PRO A 127 -6.76 -4.60 -6.09
CA PRO A 127 -6.97 -3.59 -5.06
C PRO A 127 -6.44 -4.04 -3.70
N GLY A 128 -5.91 -3.09 -2.92
CA GLY A 128 -5.29 -3.35 -1.62
C GLY A 128 -6.19 -3.95 -0.54
N LYS A 129 -7.51 -4.05 -0.78
CA LYS A 129 -8.43 -4.80 0.09
C LYS A 129 -8.09 -6.29 0.17
N HIS A 130 -7.39 -6.83 -0.83
CA HIS A 130 -6.95 -8.23 -0.85
C HIS A 130 -5.53 -8.44 -0.30
N VAL A 131 -4.88 -7.38 0.17
CA VAL A 131 -3.59 -7.46 0.86
C VAL A 131 -3.84 -7.84 2.31
N THR A 132 -3.28 -8.97 2.74
CA THR A 132 -3.42 -9.47 4.12
C THR A 132 -2.29 -8.98 5.00
N SER A 133 -1.09 -8.84 4.45
CA SER A 133 0.08 -8.28 5.14
C SER A 133 1.03 -7.60 4.16
N ALA A 134 1.68 -6.53 4.62
CA ALA A 134 2.82 -5.92 3.95
C ALA A 134 3.88 -5.60 5.02
N SER A 135 5.08 -6.13 4.85
CA SER A 135 6.16 -6.03 5.83
C SER A 135 7.44 -5.61 5.12
N ALA A 136 8.00 -4.47 5.54
CA ALA A 136 9.33 -4.06 5.12
C ALA A 136 10.40 -4.90 5.85
N PHE A 137 11.39 -5.33 5.11
CA PHE A 137 12.57 -6.06 5.55
C PHE A 137 13.80 -5.28 5.09
N PHE A 138 14.76 -5.08 6.00
CA PHE A 138 16.04 -4.47 5.67
C PHE A 138 17.07 -5.59 5.52
N GLY A 139 17.43 -5.90 4.28
CA GLY A 139 18.47 -6.86 3.96
C GLY A 139 19.82 -6.18 3.69
N PRO A 140 20.90 -6.97 3.56
CA PRO A 140 22.21 -6.46 3.12
C PRO A 140 22.15 -5.73 1.76
N GLU A 141 21.14 -6.04 0.95
CA GLU A 141 20.93 -5.49 -0.40
C GLU A 141 20.07 -4.21 -0.41
N GLY A 142 19.38 -3.88 0.69
CA GLY A 142 18.50 -2.70 0.77
C GLY A 142 17.20 -2.94 1.54
N GLU A 143 16.32 -1.95 1.49
CA GLU A 143 14.92 -2.08 1.95
C GLU A 143 14.14 -2.91 0.94
N SER A 144 13.36 -3.88 1.41
CA SER A 144 12.47 -4.68 0.58
C SER A 144 11.13 -4.85 1.26
N ILE A 145 10.02 -4.77 0.54
CA ILE A 145 8.69 -4.97 1.11
C ILE A 145 8.16 -6.33 0.65
N SER A 146 7.88 -7.22 1.61
CA SER A 146 7.17 -8.47 1.36
C SER A 146 5.67 -8.22 1.49
N VAL A 147 4.90 -8.59 0.47
CA VAL A 147 3.44 -8.46 0.47
C VAL A 147 2.79 -9.82 0.31
N SER A 148 1.75 -10.08 1.10
CA SER A 148 0.91 -11.29 1.05
C SER A 148 -0.53 -10.94 0.73
N PHE A 149 -1.22 -11.86 0.07
CA PHE A 149 -2.61 -11.69 -0.35
C PHE A 149 -3.54 -12.70 0.31
N ASP A 150 -4.84 -12.39 0.33
CA ASP A 150 -5.87 -13.40 0.59
C ASP A 150 -6.05 -14.32 -0.63
N SER A 151 -6.91 -15.34 -0.51
CA SER A 151 -7.15 -16.30 -1.60
C SER A 151 -7.72 -15.64 -2.86
N GLU A 152 -8.53 -14.60 -2.74
CA GLU A 152 -9.11 -13.90 -3.89
C GLU A 152 -8.04 -13.05 -4.58
N GLY A 153 -7.26 -12.28 -3.83
CA GLY A 153 -6.11 -11.52 -4.31
C GLY A 153 -5.06 -12.39 -4.97
N SER A 154 -4.80 -13.58 -4.41
CA SER A 154 -3.86 -14.53 -4.99
C SER A 154 -4.31 -15.01 -6.38
N ASN A 155 -5.61 -15.26 -6.54
CA ASN A 155 -6.19 -15.65 -7.83
C ASN A 155 -6.16 -14.50 -8.85
N ILE A 156 -6.48 -13.27 -8.41
CA ILE A 156 -6.39 -12.07 -9.24
C ILE A 156 -4.95 -11.86 -9.71
N MET A 157 -3.98 -11.93 -8.79
CA MET A 157 -2.57 -11.71 -9.10
C MET A 157 -2.00 -12.81 -9.99
N ALA A 158 -2.40 -14.07 -9.78
CA ALA A 158 -2.03 -15.19 -10.65
C ALA A 158 -2.49 -14.94 -12.09
N ALA A 159 -3.77 -14.60 -12.28
CA ALA A 159 -4.34 -14.32 -13.59
C ALA A 159 -3.70 -13.09 -14.24
N LEU A 160 -3.43 -12.05 -13.44
CA LEU A 160 -2.78 -10.83 -13.90
C LEU A 160 -1.36 -11.11 -14.38
N THR A 161 -0.53 -11.78 -13.59
CA THR A 161 0.90 -11.95 -13.90
C THR A 161 1.13 -12.97 -15.02
N GLN A 162 0.30 -14.01 -15.11
CA GLN A 162 0.42 -15.05 -16.15
C GLN A 162 0.35 -14.48 -17.58
N GLY A 163 -0.49 -13.46 -17.81
CA GLY A 163 -0.63 -12.82 -19.13
C GLY A 163 0.26 -11.60 -19.37
N ASN A 164 1.05 -11.19 -18.38
CA ASN A 164 1.69 -9.87 -18.38
C ASN A 164 3.18 -9.90 -18.01
N VAL A 165 3.86 -11.03 -18.25
CA VAL A 165 5.32 -11.13 -18.14
C VAL A 165 6.00 -10.03 -18.99
N ASN A 166 7.09 -9.48 -18.49
CA ASN A 166 7.84 -8.32 -19.01
C ASN A 166 7.08 -6.98 -18.99
N ARG A 167 5.91 -6.90 -18.35
CA ARG A 167 5.23 -5.62 -18.12
C ARG A 167 5.51 -5.12 -16.72
N GLN A 168 5.50 -3.80 -16.57
CA GLN A 168 5.65 -3.19 -15.25
C GLN A 168 4.34 -3.27 -14.46
N LEU A 169 4.45 -3.69 -13.20
CA LEU A 169 3.38 -3.70 -12.23
C LEU A 169 3.64 -2.58 -11.23
N ALA A 170 2.91 -1.47 -11.35
CA ALA A 170 2.97 -0.38 -10.38
C ALA A 170 2.35 -0.80 -9.06
N ILE A 171 3.05 -0.44 -7.99
CA ILE A 171 2.66 -0.63 -6.59
C ILE A 171 2.40 0.76 -6.04
N ILE A 172 1.17 0.99 -5.62
CA ILE A 172 0.63 2.32 -5.37
C ILE A 172 0.22 2.42 -3.91
N MET A 173 0.65 3.49 -3.26
CA MET A 173 0.33 3.84 -1.88
C MET A 173 -0.06 5.31 -1.83
N ASP A 174 -1.23 5.63 -1.30
CA ASP A 174 -1.68 7.02 -1.09
C ASP A 174 -1.56 7.92 -2.33
N ASN A 175 -1.88 7.36 -3.51
CA ASN A 175 -1.74 7.97 -4.85
C ASN A 175 -0.30 8.27 -5.31
N GLU A 176 0.70 7.66 -4.70
CA GLU A 176 2.08 7.68 -5.16
C GLU A 176 2.52 6.26 -5.57
N ILE A 177 3.40 6.18 -6.56
CA ILE A 177 4.00 4.92 -6.97
C ILE A 177 5.23 4.69 -6.13
N LEU A 178 5.21 3.62 -5.33
CA LEU A 178 6.38 3.18 -4.58
C LEU A 178 7.40 2.55 -5.51
N SER A 179 6.93 1.68 -6.40
CA SER A 179 7.76 1.01 -7.38
C SER A 179 6.93 0.49 -8.55
N ALA A 180 7.58 0.24 -9.68
CA ALA A 180 6.96 -0.35 -10.86
C ALA A 180 7.89 -1.40 -11.50
N PRO A 181 8.21 -2.51 -10.80
CA PRO A 181 9.09 -3.54 -11.31
C PRO A 181 8.47 -4.28 -12.50
N ASN A 182 9.33 -4.86 -13.33
CA ASN A 182 8.88 -5.79 -14.37
C ASN A 182 8.45 -7.12 -13.76
N ILE A 183 7.34 -7.65 -14.25
CA ILE A 183 6.90 -9.03 -13.95
C ILE A 183 7.86 -9.98 -14.69
N ASN A 184 8.78 -10.61 -13.97
CA ASN A 184 9.74 -11.55 -14.58
C ASN A 184 9.15 -12.95 -14.74
N GLU A 185 8.30 -13.36 -13.80
CA GLU A 185 7.60 -14.64 -13.81
C GLU A 185 6.20 -14.50 -13.20
N PRO A 186 5.26 -15.40 -13.53
CA PRO A 186 3.95 -15.42 -12.89
C PRO A 186 4.06 -15.70 -11.38
N PHE A 187 3.30 -14.96 -10.57
CA PHE A 187 3.25 -15.15 -9.12
C PHE A 187 1.84 -14.95 -8.59
N SER A 188 1.55 -15.58 -7.44
CA SER A 188 0.20 -15.63 -6.87
C SER A 188 0.17 -15.39 -5.36
N SER A 189 1.15 -15.88 -4.59
CA SER A 189 1.07 -15.93 -3.12
C SER A 189 1.80 -14.80 -2.40
N GLY A 190 2.64 -14.05 -3.10
CA GLY A 190 3.32 -12.87 -2.56
C GLY A 190 4.35 -12.31 -3.52
N CYS A 191 4.77 -11.08 -3.26
CA CYS A 191 5.80 -10.38 -4.03
C CYS A 191 6.80 -9.73 -3.07
N LEU A 192 8.09 -9.83 -3.41
CA LEU A 192 9.14 -9.00 -2.82
C LEU A 192 9.29 -7.76 -3.71
N ILE A 193 9.11 -6.62 -3.08
CA ILE A 193 9.35 -5.30 -3.67
C ILE A 193 10.74 -4.89 -3.23
N THR A 194 11.62 -4.56 -4.17
CA THR A 194 12.97 -4.09 -3.90
C THR A 194 13.18 -2.70 -4.48
#